data_AF-A0A7V7CX11-F1
#
_entry.id   AF-A0A7V7CX11-F1
#
_cell.length_a   1.000
_cell.length_b   1.000
_cell.length_c   1.000
_cell.angle_alpha   90.00
_cell.angle_beta   90.00
_cell.angle_gamma   90.00
#
_symmetry.space_group_name_H-M   'P 1'
#
loop_
_entity.id
_entity.type
_entity.pdbx_description
1 polymer ?
#
loop_
_entity_poly.entity_id
_entity_poly.type
_entity_poly.pdbx_seq_one_letter_code
_entity_poly.pdbx_strand_id
1 'polypeptide(L)'
;MAEPSPRILFAAGDPGGANAILPVLTHLADCGHPVGLLDHGPLGRAAADLPRVKFPQDCADASLWLRDNGIRALCFGTSLADPLALTLARAAGRLGLRTVCVLDNWMNYRMRLMMDGHPPFWPDVYAVMDDKAREEALADGVPAACLTVTGHPGLACLAQLPQQATRSARLSQRRALGLPGPDRKLVVFINEPVQADQGDPTRPDYRGYTEATVLPALCRQLERLNQPLFLAL
;
A
#
# COMPACT_ATOMS: atom_id res chain seq x y z
N MET A 1 29.75 18.03 -3.95
CA MET A 1 29.12 17.94 -2.62
C MET A 1 28.40 16.61 -2.56
N ALA A 2 28.64 15.79 -1.53
CA ALA A 2 27.83 14.59 -1.32
C ALA A 2 26.37 15.02 -1.06
N GLU A 3 25.40 14.31 -1.65
CA GLU A 3 24.00 14.56 -1.32
C GLU A 3 23.78 14.33 0.19
N PRO A 4 23.00 15.19 0.86
CA PRO A 4 22.74 15.04 2.28
C PRO A 4 22.01 13.71 2.53
N SER A 5 22.52 12.91 3.46
CA SER A 5 21.87 11.66 3.87
C SER A 5 20.44 11.92 4.35
N PRO A 6 19.48 11.06 4.00
CA PRO A 6 18.08 11.25 4.40
C PRO A 6 17.95 11.21 5.92
N ARG A 7 17.05 12.03 6.47
CA ARG A 7 16.71 11.99 7.91
C ARG A 7 15.42 11.24 8.18
N ILE A 8 14.52 11.18 7.19
CA ILE A 8 13.26 10.43 7.28
C ILE A 8 13.35 9.27 6.30
N LEU A 9 13.32 8.04 6.82
CA LEU A 9 13.34 6.84 6.00
C LEU A 9 11.92 6.34 5.75
N PHE A 10 11.64 5.92 4.52
CA PHE A 10 10.39 5.29 4.12
C PHE A 10 10.61 3.83 3.73
N ALA A 11 9.79 2.91 4.25
CA ALA A 11 9.94 1.49 4.00
C ALA A 11 8.60 0.77 3.78
N ALA A 12 8.49 -0.02 2.72
CA ALA A 12 7.36 -0.93 2.48
C ALA A 12 7.79 -2.11 1.59
N GLY A 13 7.38 -3.32 1.98
CA GLY A 13 7.68 -4.56 1.28
C GLY A 13 6.64 -4.98 0.24
N ASP A 14 5.38 -4.53 0.40
CA ASP A 14 4.25 -4.93 -0.45
C ASP A 14 3.74 -3.78 -1.32
N PRO A 15 3.05 -4.08 -2.45
CA PRO A 15 2.51 -3.05 -3.34
C PRO A 15 1.51 -2.11 -2.66
N GLY A 16 0.65 -2.63 -1.78
CA GLY A 16 -0.33 -1.84 -1.03
C GLY A 16 0.34 -0.79 -0.15
N GLY A 17 1.24 -1.22 0.73
CA GLY A 17 2.04 -0.33 1.57
C GLY A 17 2.86 0.67 0.77
N ALA A 18 3.48 0.26 -0.34
CA ALA A 18 4.22 1.17 -1.22
C ALA A 18 3.31 2.26 -1.82
N ASN A 19 2.12 1.88 -2.33
CA ASN A 19 1.16 2.83 -2.90
C ASN A 19 0.56 3.78 -1.84
N ALA A 20 0.42 3.33 -0.59
CA ALA A 20 -0.03 4.17 0.51
C ALA A 20 1.06 5.17 0.96
N ILE A 21 2.33 4.76 0.94
CA ILE A 21 3.45 5.60 1.39
C ILE A 21 3.91 6.60 0.33
N LEU A 22 3.97 6.20 -0.93
CA LEU A 22 4.59 6.98 -2.00
C LEU A 22 4.05 8.43 -2.08
N PRO A 23 2.74 8.71 -1.99
CA PRO A 23 2.24 10.09 -1.98
C PRO A 23 2.77 10.93 -0.81
N VAL A 24 2.95 10.33 0.36
CA VAL A 24 3.47 11.00 1.56
C VAL A 24 4.95 11.32 1.40
N LEU A 25 5.72 10.34 0.91
CA LEU A 25 7.14 10.50 0.59
C LEU A 25 7.35 11.63 -0.43
N THR A 26 6.63 11.58 -1.56
CA THR A 26 6.72 12.59 -2.62
C THR A 26 6.36 13.98 -2.10
N HIS A 27 5.25 14.11 -1.37
CA HIS A 27 4.84 15.39 -0.81
C HIS A 27 5.91 16.01 0.11
N LEU A 28 6.52 15.21 0.97
CA LEU A 28 7.58 15.68 1.87
C LEU A 28 8.87 16.04 1.10
N ALA A 29 9.21 15.28 0.06
CA ALA A 29 10.33 15.62 -0.83
C ALA A 29 10.08 16.97 -1.53
N ASP A 30 8.88 17.18 -2.06
CA ASP A 30 8.48 18.43 -2.75
C ASP A 30 8.50 19.64 -1.80
N CYS A 31 8.25 19.41 -0.51
CA CYS A 31 8.38 20.41 0.55
C CYS A 31 9.84 20.63 1.02
N GLY A 32 10.82 19.96 0.40
CA GLY A 32 12.24 20.11 0.72
C GLY A 32 12.70 19.37 1.97
N HIS A 33 11.91 18.43 2.49
CA HIS A 33 12.36 17.60 3.60
C HIS A 33 13.40 16.57 3.16
N PRO A 34 14.43 16.27 4.00
CA PRO A 34 15.45 15.28 3.69
C PRO A 34 14.87 13.86 3.88
N VAL A 35 14.22 13.35 2.85
CA VAL A 35 13.60 12.01 2.82
C VAL A 35 14.44 11.04 2.01
N GLY A 36 14.30 9.75 2.32
CA GLY A 36 14.86 8.67 1.52
C GLY A 36 13.99 7.43 1.64
N LEU A 37 14.07 6.56 0.64
CA LEU A 37 13.35 5.29 0.63
C LEU A 37 14.30 4.12 0.77
N LEU A 38 13.83 3.08 1.43
CA LEU A 38 14.50 1.80 1.49
C LEU A 38 14.49 1.16 0.09
N ASP A 39 15.67 0.83 -0.45
CA ASP A 39 15.84 0.16 -1.74
C ASP A 39 15.45 -1.31 -1.65
N HIS A 40 14.15 -1.55 -1.41
CA HIS A 40 13.57 -2.85 -1.13
C HIS A 40 12.11 -2.91 -1.57
N GLY A 41 11.67 -4.09 -1.99
CA GLY A 41 10.28 -4.31 -2.41
C GLY A 41 9.80 -3.39 -3.55
N PRO A 42 8.48 -3.23 -3.71
CA PRO A 42 7.86 -2.34 -4.68
C PRO A 42 8.19 -0.86 -4.44
N LEU A 43 8.35 -0.42 -3.19
CA LEU A 43 8.69 0.97 -2.88
C LEU A 43 10.05 1.35 -3.48
N GLY A 44 11.05 0.48 -3.33
CA GLY A 44 12.36 0.60 -3.96
C GLY A 44 12.32 0.74 -5.49
N ARG A 45 11.26 0.24 -6.15
CA ARG A 45 11.10 0.31 -7.60
C ARG A 45 10.27 1.50 -8.08
N ALA A 46 9.46 2.10 -7.21
CA ALA A 46 8.41 3.06 -7.60
C ALA A 46 8.92 4.50 -7.81
N ALA A 47 10.03 4.91 -7.18
CA ALA A 47 10.55 6.27 -7.29
C ALA A 47 12.01 6.28 -7.75
N ALA A 48 12.24 6.54 -9.04
CA ALA A 48 13.59 6.60 -9.63
C ALA A 48 14.40 7.80 -9.11
N ASP A 49 13.75 8.93 -8.86
CA ASP A 49 14.41 10.22 -8.62
C ASP A 49 14.62 10.55 -7.14
N LEU A 50 14.22 9.68 -6.22
CA LEU A 50 14.34 9.90 -4.78
C LEU A 50 15.56 9.17 -4.19
N PRO A 51 16.24 9.75 -3.17
CA PRO A 51 17.38 9.12 -2.53
C PRO A 51 17.04 7.73 -1.99
N ARG A 52 17.88 6.75 -2.32
CA ARG A 52 17.71 5.35 -1.94
C ARG A 52 18.73 4.92 -0.93
N VAL A 53 18.29 4.20 0.09
CA VAL A 53 19.15 3.64 1.13
C VAL A 53 19.04 2.12 1.10
N LYS A 54 20.19 1.43 1.04
CA LYS A 54 20.24 -0.03 1.07
C LYS A 54 20.44 -0.51 2.49
N PHE A 55 19.57 -1.40 2.96
CA PHE A 55 19.78 -2.12 4.21
C PHE A 55 20.58 -3.40 3.94
N PRO A 56 21.75 -3.59 4.59
CA PRO A 56 22.57 -4.79 4.39
C PRO A 56 21.84 -6.05 4.87
N GLN A 57 21.89 -7.13 4.08
CA GLN A 57 21.25 -8.41 4.44
C GLN A 57 21.88 -9.04 5.69
N ASP A 58 23.17 -8.78 5.93
CA ASP A 58 23.97 -9.27 7.05
C ASP A 58 24.05 -8.27 8.22
N CYS A 59 23.19 -7.24 8.22
CA CYS A 59 23.18 -6.25 9.28
C CYS A 59 22.77 -6.87 10.61
N ALA A 60 23.75 -7.05 11.51
CA ALA A 60 23.53 -7.62 12.84
C ALA A 60 22.71 -6.70 13.77
N ASP A 61 22.77 -5.38 13.57
CA ASP A 61 22.04 -4.40 14.37
C ASP A 61 21.45 -3.28 13.52
N ALA A 62 20.15 -3.41 13.24
CA ALA A 62 19.38 -2.39 12.54
C ALA A 62 19.40 -1.01 13.23
N SER A 63 19.53 -0.98 14.56
CA SER A 63 19.57 0.26 15.34
C SER A 63 20.87 1.02 15.09
N LEU A 64 22.00 0.30 15.11
CA LEU A 64 23.30 0.85 14.73
C LEU A 64 23.27 1.41 13.30
N TRP A 65 22.73 0.64 12.35
CA TRP A 65 22.62 1.07 10.97
C TRP A 65 21.75 2.33 10.80
N LEU A 66 20.60 2.42 11.47
CA LEU A 66 19.75 3.62 11.43
C LEU A 66 20.50 4.85 11.95
N ARG A 67 21.23 4.70 13.06
CA ARG A 67 22.01 5.77 13.67
C ARG A 67 23.13 6.25 12.76
N ASP A 68 23.91 5.32 12.23
CA ASP A 68 25.10 5.61 11.41
C ASP A 68 24.73 6.21 10.05
N ASN A 69 23.53 5.91 9.53
CA ASN A 69 22.96 6.56 8.34
C ASN A 69 22.26 7.89 8.64
N GLY A 70 22.27 8.37 9.90
CA GLY A 70 21.69 9.67 10.24
C GLY A 70 20.16 9.70 10.26
N ILE A 71 19.49 8.55 10.26
CA ILE A 71 18.03 8.45 10.30
C ILE A 71 17.52 9.00 11.64
N ARG A 72 16.41 9.74 11.59
CA ARG A 72 15.76 10.38 12.75
C ARG A 72 14.26 10.07 12.87
N ALA A 73 13.66 9.61 11.78
CA ALA A 73 12.29 9.14 11.75
C ALA A 73 12.12 8.02 10.72
N LEU A 74 11.13 7.15 10.93
CA LEU A 74 10.73 6.10 10.00
C LEU A 74 9.24 6.19 9.72
N CYS A 75 8.87 6.23 8.45
CA CYS A 75 7.50 5.99 7.99
C CYS A 75 7.45 4.65 7.27
N PHE A 76 6.52 3.78 7.65
CA PHE A 76 6.52 2.41 7.16
C PHE A 76 5.12 1.87 6.88
N GLY A 77 5.07 0.90 5.98
CA GLY A 77 3.92 0.05 5.72
C GLY A 77 4.25 -1.37 6.15
N THR A 78 3.24 -2.12 6.57
CA THR A 78 3.38 -3.52 6.98
C THR A 78 3.20 -4.45 5.79
N SER A 79 3.83 -5.63 5.82
CA SER A 79 3.66 -6.68 4.83
C SER A 79 3.45 -8.03 5.51
N LEU A 80 2.62 -8.87 4.91
CA LEU A 80 2.40 -10.25 5.37
C LEU A 80 3.62 -11.15 5.13
N ALA A 81 4.33 -10.93 4.02
CA ALA A 81 5.42 -11.80 3.57
C ALA A 81 6.81 -11.25 3.91
N ASP A 82 6.90 -9.95 4.19
CA ASP A 82 8.17 -9.24 4.35
C ASP A 82 8.19 -8.38 5.63
N PRO A 83 8.82 -8.86 6.71
CA PRO A 83 8.83 -8.15 7.98
C PRO A 83 9.81 -6.98 8.05
N LEU A 84 10.65 -6.75 7.03
CA LEU A 84 11.80 -5.84 7.13
C LEU A 84 11.42 -4.43 7.58
N ALA A 85 10.35 -3.86 7.04
CA ALA A 85 9.88 -2.53 7.39
C ALA A 85 9.48 -2.42 8.88
N LEU A 86 8.80 -3.45 9.42
CA LEU A 86 8.42 -3.53 10.82
C LEU A 86 9.64 -3.77 11.73
N THR A 87 10.58 -4.61 11.30
CA THR A 87 11.85 -4.82 12.01
C THR A 87 12.64 -3.52 12.17
N LEU A 88 12.73 -2.72 11.10
CA LEU A 88 13.35 -1.40 11.14
C LEU A 88 12.57 -0.45 12.06
N ALA A 89 11.24 -0.51 12.06
CA ALA A 89 10.41 0.32 12.95
C ALA A 89 10.66 0.01 14.42
N ARG A 90 10.80 -1.26 14.80
CA ARG A 90 11.17 -1.62 16.17
C ARG A 90 12.56 -1.12 16.54
N ALA A 91 13.53 -1.24 15.64
CA ALA A 91 14.87 -0.71 15.87
C ALA A 91 14.85 0.81 16.05
N ALA A 92 14.07 1.53 15.23
CA ALA A 92 13.84 2.97 15.36
C ALA A 92 13.19 3.31 16.71
N GLY A 93 12.18 2.56 17.15
CA GLY A 93 11.53 2.73 18.44
C GLY A 93 12.48 2.52 19.63
N ARG A 94 13.38 1.53 19.58
CA ARG A 94 14.42 1.31 20.61
C ARG A 94 15.38 2.49 20.75
N LEU A 95 15.60 3.23 19.67
CA LEU A 95 16.42 4.44 19.64
C LEU A 95 15.64 5.72 20.03
N GLY A 96 14.34 5.61 20.30
CA GLY A 96 13.48 6.77 20.54
C GLY A 96 13.24 7.64 19.29
N LEU A 97 13.45 7.08 18.09
CA LEU A 97 13.13 7.77 16.84
C LEU A 97 11.62 7.77 16.61
N ARG A 98 11.13 8.79 15.91
CA ARG A 98 9.70 8.86 15.56
C ARG A 98 9.34 7.82 14.51
N THR A 99 8.24 7.11 14.73
CA THR A 99 7.74 6.05 13.87
C THR A 99 6.30 6.29 13.47
N VAL A 100 6.02 6.21 12.17
CA VAL A 100 4.68 6.36 11.59
C VAL A 100 4.37 5.10 10.80
N CYS A 101 3.33 4.39 11.18
CA CYS A 101 2.79 3.29 10.38
C CYS A 101 1.63 3.83 9.52
N VAL A 102 1.66 3.58 8.21
CA VAL A 102 0.54 3.88 7.32
C VAL A 102 -0.19 2.58 7.01
N LEU A 103 -1.46 2.50 7.38
CA LEU A 103 -2.32 1.37 7.02
C LEU A 103 -2.69 1.47 5.53
N ASP A 104 -2.64 0.35 4.82
CA ASP A 104 -2.91 0.28 3.37
C ASP A 104 -4.23 -0.45 3.04
N ASN A 105 -4.85 -1.13 4.01
CA ASN A 105 -6.19 -1.71 3.86
C ASN A 105 -6.94 -1.82 5.20
N TRP A 106 -8.27 -1.95 5.14
CA TRP A 106 -9.19 -2.00 6.29
C TRP A 106 -9.23 -3.36 7.00
N MET A 107 -8.08 -3.98 7.23
CA MET A 107 -8.04 -5.31 7.86
C MET A 107 -6.78 -5.50 8.70
N ASN A 108 -6.85 -6.47 9.63
CA ASN A 108 -5.71 -7.04 10.34
C ASN A 108 -4.93 -6.02 11.21
N TYR A 109 -5.62 -5.03 11.78
CA TYR A 109 -5.07 -3.86 12.46
C TYR A 109 -3.94 -4.19 13.45
N ARG A 110 -4.21 -4.97 14.49
CA ARG A 110 -3.20 -5.37 15.48
C ARG A 110 -2.23 -6.41 14.93
N MET A 111 -2.73 -7.36 14.13
CA MET A 111 -1.91 -8.43 13.54
C MET A 111 -0.74 -7.86 12.73
N ARG A 112 -0.97 -6.80 11.95
CA ARG A 112 0.04 -6.10 11.14
C ARG A 112 1.26 -5.63 11.93
N LEU A 113 1.04 -5.27 13.20
CA LEU A 113 2.09 -4.77 14.09
C LEU A 113 2.85 -5.91 14.81
N MET A 114 2.61 -7.17 14.42
CA MET A 114 3.26 -8.38 14.94
C MET A 114 3.78 -9.30 13.82
N MET A 115 3.71 -8.88 12.55
CA MET A 115 4.04 -9.75 11.39
C MET A 115 5.51 -10.16 11.31
N ASP A 116 6.38 -9.57 12.14
CA ASP A 116 7.77 -9.97 12.32
C ASP A 116 7.97 -11.00 13.45
N GLY A 117 6.88 -11.58 13.98
CA GLY A 117 6.93 -12.64 14.99
C GLY A 117 7.14 -12.16 16.42
N HIS A 118 7.14 -10.85 16.66
CA HIS A 118 7.29 -10.24 17.99
C HIS A 118 5.96 -9.69 18.54
N PRO A 119 5.86 -9.40 19.86
CA PRO A 119 4.69 -8.71 20.43
C PRO A 119 4.36 -7.41 19.69
N PRO A 120 3.14 -6.86 19.76
CA PRO A 120 2.78 -5.66 19.00
C PRO A 120 3.78 -4.51 19.13
N PHE A 121 4.22 -3.96 18.01
CA PHE A 121 4.93 -2.68 17.98
C PHE A 121 3.92 -1.55 17.87
N TRP A 122 3.89 -0.63 18.84
CA TRP A 122 3.03 0.55 18.76
C TRP A 122 3.85 1.72 18.20
N PRO A 123 3.56 2.18 16.97
CA PRO A 123 4.22 3.37 16.42
C PRO A 123 3.77 4.62 17.18
N ASP A 124 4.49 5.73 17.03
CA ASP A 124 4.04 7.03 17.55
C ASP A 124 2.72 7.45 16.89
N VAL A 125 2.59 7.15 15.58
CA VAL A 125 1.36 7.37 14.82
C VAL A 125 1.05 6.12 14.00
N TYR A 126 -0.15 5.59 14.18
CA TYR A 126 -0.76 4.63 13.29
C TYR A 126 -1.84 5.33 12.48
N ALA A 127 -1.50 5.71 11.25
CA ALA A 127 -2.36 6.43 10.33
C ALA A 127 -3.38 5.47 9.70
N VAL A 128 -4.66 5.69 10.01
CA VAL A 128 -5.80 4.91 9.53
C VAL A 128 -6.73 5.77 8.66
N MET A 129 -7.52 5.12 7.81
CA MET A 129 -8.13 5.77 6.65
C MET A 129 -9.36 6.58 7.03
N ASP A 130 -10.15 6.09 7.98
CA ASP A 130 -11.42 6.65 8.40
C ASP A 130 -11.77 6.23 9.82
N ASP A 131 -12.88 6.75 10.33
CA ASP A 131 -13.37 6.46 11.68
C ASP A 131 -13.71 4.97 11.85
N LYS A 132 -14.21 4.30 10.81
CA LYS A 132 -14.49 2.86 10.85
C LYS A 132 -13.21 2.05 11.09
N ALA A 133 -12.14 2.34 10.35
CA ALA A 133 -10.85 1.69 10.57
C ALA A 133 -10.30 1.95 11.97
N ARG A 134 -10.47 3.17 12.49
CA ARG A 134 -10.09 3.52 13.86
C ARG A 134 -10.88 2.71 14.90
N GLU A 135 -12.19 2.63 14.75
CA GLU A 135 -13.07 1.89 15.66
C GLU A 135 -12.76 0.38 15.65
N GLU A 136 -12.57 -0.20 14.47
CA GLU A 136 -12.20 -1.62 14.34
C GLU A 136 -10.80 -1.88 14.89
N ALA A 137 -9.83 -0.98 14.68
CA ALA A 137 -8.50 -1.10 15.29
C ALA A 137 -8.54 -1.04 16.82
N LEU A 138 -9.35 -0.15 17.40
CA LEU A 138 -9.58 -0.08 18.84
C LEU A 138 -10.17 -1.38 19.37
N ALA A 139 -11.18 -1.92 18.67
CA ALA A 139 -11.80 -3.21 19.01
C ALA A 139 -10.80 -4.37 18.90
N ASP A 140 -9.86 -4.31 17.96
CA ASP A 140 -8.76 -5.27 17.79
C ASP A 140 -7.60 -5.07 18.79
N GLY A 141 -7.73 -4.13 19.73
CA GLY A 141 -6.79 -3.91 20.83
C GLY A 141 -5.60 -3.01 20.49
N VAL A 142 -5.68 -2.19 19.43
CA VAL A 142 -4.71 -1.14 19.15
C VAL A 142 -4.93 0.04 20.11
N PRO A 143 -3.88 0.58 20.77
CA PRO A 143 -4.03 1.71 21.68
C PRO A 143 -4.55 2.97 20.98
N ALA A 144 -5.55 3.60 21.59
CA ALA A 144 -6.10 4.87 21.10
C ALA A 144 -5.05 5.99 20.95
N ALA A 145 -4.00 5.96 21.78
CA ALA A 145 -2.98 6.99 21.82
C ALA A 145 -2.11 7.09 20.56
N CYS A 146 -1.99 6.01 19.77
CA CYS A 146 -1.25 6.06 18.50
C CYS A 146 -2.17 6.20 17.28
N LEU A 147 -3.46 5.91 17.38
CA LEU A 147 -4.38 5.93 16.24
C LEU A 147 -4.70 7.36 15.79
N THR A 148 -4.47 7.65 14.52
CA THR A 148 -4.81 8.94 13.89
C THR A 148 -5.55 8.70 12.58
N VAL A 149 -6.74 9.28 12.42
CA VAL A 149 -7.48 9.24 11.14
C VAL A 149 -6.87 10.26 10.19
N THR A 150 -6.35 9.82 9.05
CA THR A 150 -5.64 10.66 8.08
C THR A 150 -6.25 10.66 6.67
N GLY A 151 -7.20 9.77 6.38
CA GLY A 151 -7.48 9.38 5.01
C GLY A 151 -6.47 8.35 4.49
N HIS A 152 -6.77 7.74 3.35
CA HIS A 152 -5.83 6.88 2.64
C HIS A 152 -4.98 7.72 1.68
N PRO A 153 -3.64 7.86 1.86
CA PRO A 153 -2.86 8.77 1.02
C PRO A 153 -2.86 8.37 -0.46
N GLY A 154 -2.88 7.07 -0.77
CA GLY A 154 -3.04 6.57 -2.14
C GLY A 154 -4.35 6.98 -2.84
N LEU A 155 -5.34 7.48 -2.09
CA LEU A 155 -6.61 7.99 -2.63
C LEU A 155 -6.67 9.52 -2.67
N ALA A 156 -5.67 10.23 -2.13
CA ALA A 156 -5.70 11.69 -1.95
C ALA A 156 -5.91 12.46 -3.27
N CYS A 157 -5.30 11.99 -4.36
CA CYS A 157 -5.41 12.63 -5.67
C CYS A 157 -6.63 12.19 -6.49
N LEU A 158 -7.39 11.16 -6.05
CA LEU A 158 -8.51 10.64 -6.84
C LEU A 158 -9.60 11.68 -7.06
N ALA A 159 -9.83 12.57 -6.10
CA ALA A 159 -10.80 13.66 -6.24
C ALA A 159 -10.44 14.67 -7.34
N GLN A 160 -9.15 14.75 -7.73
CA GLN A 160 -8.65 15.69 -8.74
C GLN A 160 -8.71 15.11 -10.16
N LEU A 161 -8.69 13.78 -10.31
CA LEU A 161 -8.68 13.12 -11.62
C LEU A 161 -9.88 13.49 -12.51
N PRO A 162 -11.14 13.54 -12.02
CA PRO A 162 -12.28 13.91 -12.85
C PRO A 162 -12.21 15.35 -13.37
N GLN A 163 -11.62 16.26 -12.59
CA GLN A 163 -11.50 17.68 -12.92
C GLN A 163 -10.46 17.92 -14.02
N GLN A 164 -9.42 17.08 -14.08
CA GLN A 164 -8.34 17.16 -15.06
C GLN A 164 -8.66 16.39 -16.36
N ALA A 165 -9.61 15.45 -16.31
CA ALA A 165 -9.95 14.61 -17.45
C ALA A 165 -10.91 15.32 -18.43
N THR A 166 -10.36 15.93 -19.49
CA THR A 166 -11.18 16.44 -20.60
C THR A 166 -11.88 15.29 -21.36
N ARG A 167 -13.00 15.57 -22.03
CA ARG A 167 -13.67 14.58 -22.89
C ARG A 167 -12.70 14.02 -23.95
N SER A 168 -11.86 14.86 -24.52
CA SER A 168 -10.85 14.45 -25.51
C SER A 168 -9.81 13.50 -24.90
N ALA A 169 -9.28 13.84 -23.71
CA ALA A 169 -8.32 12.99 -23.00
C ALA A 169 -8.91 11.60 -22.68
N ARG A 170 -10.16 11.55 -22.19
CA ARG A 170 -10.86 10.27 -21.93
C ARG A 170 -11.04 9.43 -23.19
N LEU A 171 -11.41 10.04 -24.32
CA LEU A 171 -11.54 9.32 -25.59
C LEU A 171 -10.19 8.82 -26.12
N SER A 172 -9.14 9.62 -25.97
CA SER A 172 -7.78 9.23 -26.33
C SER A 172 -7.29 8.03 -25.50
N GLN A 173 -7.47 8.08 -24.17
CA GLN A 173 -7.12 6.96 -23.29
C GLN A 173 -7.93 5.69 -23.61
N ARG A 174 -9.24 5.81 -23.86
CA ARG A 174 -10.06 4.67 -24.28
C ARG A 174 -9.53 4.04 -25.57
N ARG A 175 -9.18 4.85 -26.56
CA ARG A 175 -8.58 4.35 -27.82
C ARG A 175 -7.24 3.67 -27.57
N ALA A 176 -6.38 4.25 -26.75
CA ALA A 176 -5.08 3.68 -26.41
C ALA A 176 -5.20 2.31 -25.71
N LEU A 177 -6.24 2.14 -24.88
CA LEU A 177 -6.54 0.89 -24.18
C LEU A 177 -7.40 -0.09 -25.00
N GLY A 178 -7.73 0.23 -26.26
CA GLY A 178 -8.62 -0.61 -27.08
C GLY A 178 -10.06 -0.70 -26.57
N LEU A 179 -10.47 0.21 -25.68
CA LEU A 179 -11.81 0.28 -25.09
C LEU A 179 -12.81 0.86 -26.11
N PRO A 180 -14.09 0.48 -26.03
CA PRO A 180 -15.06 0.92 -27.03
C PRO A 180 -15.33 2.42 -26.94
N GLY A 181 -15.94 2.96 -27.99
CA GLY A 181 -16.46 4.33 -27.99
C GLY A 181 -17.45 4.61 -26.84
N PRO A 182 -17.78 5.88 -26.59
CA PRO A 182 -18.65 6.29 -25.49
C PRO A 182 -20.09 5.74 -25.61
N ASP A 183 -20.49 5.31 -26.82
CA ASP A 183 -21.84 4.81 -27.10
C ASP A 183 -22.06 3.34 -26.69
N ARG A 184 -21.01 2.66 -26.20
CA ARG A 184 -21.11 1.32 -25.63
C ARG A 184 -20.88 1.35 -24.12
N LYS A 185 -21.68 0.56 -23.41
CA LYS A 185 -21.47 0.33 -21.98
C LYS A 185 -20.20 -0.50 -21.79
N LEU A 186 -19.31 0.03 -20.97
CA LEU A 186 -18.09 -0.63 -20.53
C LEU A 186 -18.35 -1.25 -19.15
N VAL A 187 -18.06 -2.54 -19.04
CA VAL A 187 -17.99 -3.27 -17.77
C VAL A 187 -16.52 -3.58 -17.52
N VAL A 188 -16.00 -3.19 -16.36
CA VAL A 188 -14.64 -3.52 -15.93
C VAL A 188 -14.76 -4.60 -14.86
N PHE A 189 -14.07 -5.72 -15.06
CA PHE A 189 -13.99 -6.81 -14.09
C PHE A 189 -12.61 -6.80 -13.46
N ILE A 190 -12.54 -6.54 -12.15
CA ILE A 190 -11.29 -6.54 -11.39
C ILE A 190 -11.42 -7.67 -10.37
N ASN A 191 -10.41 -8.53 -10.28
CA ASN A 191 -10.42 -9.62 -9.33
C ASN A 191 -9.01 -9.89 -8.76
N GLU A 192 -8.97 -10.41 -7.54
CA GLU A 192 -7.78 -11.00 -6.95
C GLU A 192 -7.53 -12.40 -7.55
N PRO A 193 -6.29 -12.90 -7.54
CA PRO A 193 -5.96 -14.25 -7.99
C PRO A 193 -6.37 -15.30 -6.93
N VAL A 194 -7.67 -15.37 -6.64
CA VAL A 194 -8.25 -16.20 -5.57
C VAL A 194 -7.78 -17.65 -5.64
N GLN A 195 -7.68 -18.23 -6.82
CA GLN A 195 -7.18 -19.60 -6.99
C GLN A 195 -5.72 -19.75 -6.56
N ALA A 196 -4.87 -18.76 -6.82
CA ALA A 196 -3.48 -18.79 -6.38
C ALA A 196 -3.37 -18.64 -4.85
N ASP A 197 -4.22 -17.79 -4.26
CA ASP A 197 -4.17 -17.45 -2.84
C ASP A 197 -4.80 -18.53 -1.94
N GLN A 198 -5.87 -19.17 -2.39
CA GLN A 198 -6.72 -20.07 -1.57
C GLN A 198 -6.97 -21.44 -2.21
N GLY A 199 -6.42 -21.67 -3.41
CA GLY A 199 -6.52 -22.93 -4.13
C GLY A 199 -7.88 -23.23 -4.73
N ASP A 200 -8.17 -24.52 -4.78
CA ASP A 200 -9.32 -25.13 -5.44
C ASP A 200 -10.13 -25.97 -4.43
N PRO A 201 -11.26 -26.60 -4.81
CA PRO A 201 -12.12 -27.36 -3.91
C PRO A 201 -11.44 -28.46 -3.08
N THR A 202 -10.21 -28.86 -3.41
CA THR A 202 -9.43 -29.83 -2.63
C THR A 202 -8.77 -29.22 -1.41
N ARG A 203 -8.68 -27.89 -1.33
CA ARG A 203 -8.02 -27.16 -0.25
C ARG A 203 -8.99 -26.77 0.87
N PRO A 204 -8.57 -26.88 2.14
CA PRO A 204 -9.42 -26.52 3.28
C PRO A 204 -9.74 -25.02 3.35
N ASP A 205 -8.91 -24.18 2.72
CA ASP A 205 -9.05 -22.73 2.62
C ASP A 205 -9.88 -22.27 1.40
N TYR A 206 -10.42 -23.20 0.61
CA TYR A 206 -11.25 -22.88 -0.54
C TYR A 206 -12.54 -22.15 -0.15
N ARG A 207 -12.73 -20.93 -0.68
CA ARG A 207 -13.89 -20.08 -0.37
C ARG A 207 -15.19 -20.48 -1.07
N GLY A 208 -15.19 -21.53 -1.91
CA GLY A 208 -16.35 -21.93 -2.69
C GLY A 208 -16.38 -21.38 -4.12
N TYR A 209 -15.44 -20.50 -4.49
CA TYR A 209 -15.30 -19.94 -5.82
C TYR A 209 -13.85 -19.52 -6.13
N THR A 210 -13.54 -19.37 -7.41
CA THR A 210 -12.32 -18.72 -7.92
C THR A 210 -12.66 -17.71 -9.02
N GLU A 211 -11.68 -16.90 -9.44
CA GLU A 211 -11.76 -16.04 -10.63
C GLU A 211 -12.25 -16.78 -11.87
N ALA A 212 -11.83 -18.04 -12.06
CA ALA A 212 -12.22 -18.88 -13.18
C ALA A 212 -13.69 -19.32 -13.13
N THR A 213 -14.31 -19.32 -11.94
CA THR A 213 -15.74 -19.62 -11.78
C THR A 213 -16.63 -18.38 -11.87
N VAL A 214 -16.15 -17.25 -11.33
CA VAL A 214 -16.92 -16.00 -11.23
C VAL A 214 -17.05 -15.33 -12.59
N LEU A 215 -15.98 -15.26 -13.38
CA LEU A 215 -16.00 -14.56 -14.67
C LEU A 215 -17.02 -15.19 -15.65
N PRO A 216 -17.05 -16.52 -15.89
CA PRO A 216 -18.08 -17.12 -16.73
C PRO A 216 -19.49 -16.95 -16.18
N ALA A 217 -19.67 -16.97 -14.84
CA ALA A 217 -20.97 -16.73 -14.22
C ALA A 217 -21.46 -15.31 -14.49
N LEU A 218 -20.57 -14.31 -14.39
CA LEU A 218 -20.86 -12.93 -14.75
C LEU A 218 -21.25 -12.81 -16.23
N CYS A 219 -20.46 -13.37 -17.16
CA CYS A 219 -20.75 -13.33 -18.59
C CYS A 219 -22.16 -13.87 -18.91
N ARG A 220 -22.53 -15.03 -18.34
CA ARG A 220 -23.87 -15.61 -18.51
C ARG A 220 -25.00 -14.71 -18.03
N GLN A 221 -24.79 -13.92 -16.97
CA GLN A 221 -25.80 -12.95 -16.52
C GLN A 221 -25.84 -11.73 -17.43
N LEU A 222 -24.69 -11.25 -17.91
CA LEU A 222 -24.61 -10.10 -18.80
C LEU A 222 -25.24 -10.37 -20.17
N GLU A 223 -25.14 -11.58 -20.71
CA GLU A 223 -25.80 -12.00 -21.96
C GLU A 223 -27.32 -11.81 -21.92
N ARG A 224 -27.94 -11.92 -20.75
CA ARG A 224 -29.39 -11.74 -20.56
C ARG A 224 -29.86 -10.29 -20.71
N LEU A 225 -28.95 -9.32 -20.64
CA LEU A 225 -29.29 -7.89 -20.70
C LEU A 225 -29.65 -7.41 -22.10
N ASN A 226 -29.51 -8.25 -23.15
CA ASN A 226 -29.81 -7.95 -24.55
C ASN A 226 -29.32 -6.56 -25.02
N GLN A 227 -28.13 -6.17 -24.56
CA GLN A 227 -27.49 -4.90 -24.86
C GLN A 227 -26.02 -5.12 -25.28
N PRO A 228 -25.47 -4.30 -26.17
CA PRO A 228 -24.07 -4.41 -26.57
C PRO A 228 -23.15 -3.95 -25.43
N LEU A 229 -22.56 -4.91 -24.72
CA LEU A 229 -21.59 -4.68 -23.64
C LEU A 229 -20.16 -4.93 -24.12
N PHE A 230 -19.19 -4.24 -23.54
CA PHE A 230 -17.78 -4.58 -23.66
C PHE A 230 -17.25 -4.91 -22.27
N LEU A 231 -16.68 -6.09 -22.12
CA LEU A 231 -16.05 -6.54 -20.88
C LEU A 231 -14.54 -6.34 -20.99
N ALA A 232 -14.00 -5.45 -20.16
CA ALA A 232 -12.57 -5.33 -19.93
C ALA A 232 -12.19 -6.19 -18.72
N LEU A 233 -11.17 -7.03 -18.89
CA LEU A 233 -10.56 -7.87 -17.87
C LEU A 233 -9.28 -7.23 -17.34
#